data_AF-A0A2J6RRT1-F1
#
_entry.id   AF-A0A2J6RRT1-F1
#
_cell.length_a   1.000
_cell.length_b   1.000
_cell.length_c   1.000
_cell.angle_alpha   90.00
_cell.angle_beta   90.00
_cell.angle_gamma   90.00
#
_symmetry.space_group_name_H-M   'P 1'
#
loop_
_entity.id
_entity.type
_entity.pdbx_description
1 polymer ?
#
loop_
_entity_poly.entity_id
_entity_poly.type
_entity_poly.pdbx_seq_one_letter_code
_entity_poly.pdbx_strand_id
1 'polypeptide(L)'
;MRFWFDVDAKQTLVHRNLHIQVNQKADTWGVKDALLNSHKSVGGGPGTLSFALLSLQIKDFPKSTITASKVTGLKSKSEVISNALWRLLHLRAYINDQHELTNWGQALAKTMKVLGPTVSKYNDIHHLEEAAFLAFELLRFDNLNSRNRHTELIGGPLRGSDEDKANCILIGRAACLLKLRHLNIGYTGPLSKNFLSFHSIIKAVREIDRDLLEAATTSMFLSNQASRERSDKPYYQDLGRSLQFSKDIDTALGIAVKTYLDDFLKLEWSAEEREAKKAEYVQKYLPHSLNFKEDLDVAFKFFDAVYEGVQTLGDEISNVDKEAWTAAKAYLEKRR
;
A
#
# COMPACT_ATOMS: atom_id res chain seq x y z
N MET A 1 -59.35 2.67 -17.82
CA MET A 1 -57.95 3.11 -17.79
C MET A 1 -57.33 2.66 -16.48
N ARG A 2 -56.34 1.75 -16.51
CA ARG A 2 -55.50 1.50 -15.33
C ARG A 2 -54.48 2.63 -15.29
N PHE A 3 -54.66 3.58 -14.38
CA PHE A 3 -53.70 4.66 -14.21
C PHE A 3 -52.44 4.08 -13.56
N TRP A 4 -51.29 4.41 -14.14
CA TRP A 4 -49.97 3.90 -13.76
C TRP A 4 -49.43 4.53 -12.46
N PHE A 5 -50.22 5.41 -11.84
CA PHE A 5 -49.86 6.18 -10.65
C PHE A 5 -50.99 6.06 -9.63
N ASP A 6 -50.65 5.56 -8.44
CA ASP A 6 -51.54 5.44 -7.29
C ASP A 6 -51.30 6.63 -6.36
N VAL A 7 -52.33 7.46 -6.20
CA VAL A 7 -52.29 8.70 -5.39
C VAL A 7 -52.16 8.39 -3.90
N ASP A 8 -52.59 7.20 -3.48
CA ASP A 8 -52.54 6.75 -2.09
C ASP A 8 -51.21 6.03 -1.76
N ALA A 9 -50.45 5.64 -2.79
CA ALA A 9 -49.11 5.04 -2.67
C ALA A 9 -47.96 6.07 -2.74
N LYS A 10 -48.20 7.32 -2.31
CA LYS A 10 -47.16 8.36 -2.25
C LYS A 10 -46.15 8.04 -1.16
N GLN A 11 -44.97 7.54 -1.55
CA GLN A 11 -43.80 7.50 -0.66
C GLN A 11 -43.06 8.83 -0.73
N THR A 12 -42.85 9.48 0.43
CA THR A 12 -41.93 10.61 0.54
C THR A 12 -40.51 10.09 0.34
N LEU A 13 -39.95 10.29 -0.85
CA LEU A 13 -38.56 9.97 -1.15
C LEU A 13 -37.66 10.94 -0.41
N VAL A 14 -37.18 10.52 0.77
CA VAL A 14 -36.06 11.20 1.43
C VAL A 14 -34.81 10.79 0.66
N HIS A 15 -34.34 11.64 -0.27
CA HIS A 15 -33.16 11.38 -1.10
C HIS A 15 -31.93 10.93 -0.29
N ARG A 16 -31.84 11.37 0.96
CA ARG A 16 -30.80 11.01 1.93
C ARG A 16 -30.77 9.51 2.30
N ASN A 17 -31.91 8.82 2.23
CA ASN A 17 -32.06 7.42 2.62
C ASN A 17 -31.98 6.44 1.44
N LEU A 18 -31.85 6.92 0.20
CA LEU A 18 -31.81 6.09 -1.00
C LEU A 18 -30.43 5.46 -1.26
N HIS A 19 -29.38 6.02 -0.66
CA HIS A 19 -28.01 5.52 -0.79
C HIS A 19 -27.42 5.15 0.58
N ILE A 20 -26.61 4.09 0.61
CA ILE A 20 -25.80 3.73 1.78
C ILE A 20 -24.98 4.97 2.14
N GLN A 21 -25.22 5.50 3.34
CA GLN A 21 -24.52 6.69 3.80
C GLN A 21 -23.11 6.29 4.22
N VAL A 22 -22.17 6.32 3.29
CA VAL A 22 -20.74 6.04 3.54
C VAL A 22 -20.19 6.91 4.68
N ASN A 23 -20.72 8.13 4.79
CA ASN A 23 -20.42 9.06 5.88
C ASN A 23 -20.82 8.53 7.28
N GLN A 24 -21.85 7.70 7.41
CA GLN A 24 -22.22 7.11 8.72
C GLN A 24 -21.10 6.22 9.28
N LYS A 25 -20.32 5.56 8.41
CA LYS A 25 -19.14 4.78 8.82
C LYS A 25 -17.90 5.65 9.01
N ALA A 26 -17.67 6.62 8.13
CA ALA A 26 -16.46 7.44 8.19
C ALA A 26 -16.51 8.51 9.30
N ASP A 27 -17.68 9.03 9.65
CA ASP A 27 -17.83 10.17 10.56
C ASP A 27 -17.69 9.82 12.05
N THR A 28 -17.44 8.55 12.39
CA THR A 28 -17.20 8.08 13.75
C THR A 28 -15.81 8.45 14.27
N TRP A 29 -14.87 8.79 13.38
CA TRP A 29 -13.48 9.11 13.70
C TRP A 29 -13.30 10.59 14.07
N GLY A 30 -12.91 10.83 15.33
CA GLY A 30 -12.73 12.17 15.91
C GLY A 30 -11.57 12.28 16.90
N VAL A 31 -10.47 11.58 16.63
CA VAL A 31 -9.31 11.52 17.52
C VAL A 31 -8.56 12.86 17.55
N LYS A 32 -8.28 13.38 18.75
CA LYS A 32 -7.61 14.67 18.98
C LYS A 32 -6.15 14.52 19.41
N ASP A 33 -5.40 15.61 19.32
CA ASP A 33 -3.97 15.69 19.64
C ASP A 33 -3.60 15.12 21.01
N ALA A 34 -4.46 15.31 22.03
CA ALA A 34 -4.20 14.76 23.36
C ALA A 34 -3.98 13.23 23.34
N LEU A 35 -4.78 12.52 22.54
CA LEU A 35 -4.68 11.07 22.38
C LEU A 35 -3.61 10.66 21.35
N LEU A 36 -3.38 11.49 20.32
CA LEU A 36 -2.28 11.25 19.37
C LEU A 36 -0.92 11.35 20.07
N ASN A 37 -0.77 12.34 20.95
CA ASN A 37 0.48 12.62 21.66
C ASN A 37 0.81 11.56 22.72
N SER A 38 -0.19 10.89 23.31
CA SER A 38 0.05 9.80 24.26
C SER A 38 0.68 8.56 23.61
N HIS A 39 0.50 8.39 22.30
CA HIS A 39 0.98 7.23 21.55
C HIS A 39 1.94 7.60 20.40
N LYS A 40 2.53 8.79 20.44
CA LYS A 40 3.36 9.34 19.35
C LYS A 40 4.58 8.49 18.94
N SER A 41 5.04 7.59 19.80
CA SER A 41 6.18 6.70 19.54
C SER A 41 5.82 5.48 18.67
N VAL A 42 4.53 5.26 18.40
CA VAL A 42 4.05 4.09 17.68
C VAL A 42 4.17 4.31 16.18
N GLY A 43 4.75 3.34 15.46
CA GLY A 43 4.63 3.25 14.00
C GLY A 43 5.04 4.51 13.23
N GLY A 44 6.13 5.19 13.61
CA GLY A 44 6.60 6.40 12.91
C GLY A 44 5.87 7.70 13.29
N GLY A 45 4.84 7.63 14.13
CA GLY A 45 4.14 8.78 14.69
C GLY A 45 2.86 9.20 13.94
N PRO A 46 2.09 10.16 14.49
CA PRO A 46 0.78 10.52 13.95
C PRO A 46 0.83 10.97 12.48
N GLY A 47 -0.11 10.47 11.67
CA GLY A 47 -0.22 10.77 10.24
C GLY A 47 0.47 9.77 9.30
N THR A 48 1.09 8.72 9.81
CA THR A 48 1.60 7.59 9.02
C THR A 48 0.61 6.42 8.98
N LEU A 49 0.77 5.52 8.00
CA LEU A 49 -0.06 4.31 7.90
C LEU A 49 0.29 3.33 9.02
N SER A 50 1.58 3.20 9.35
CA SER A 50 2.04 2.39 10.47
C SER A 50 1.42 2.83 11.80
N PHE A 51 1.35 4.14 12.08
CA PHE A 51 0.68 4.63 13.29
C PHE A 51 -0.81 4.29 13.27
N ALA A 52 -1.51 4.56 12.15
CA ALA A 52 -2.95 4.31 12.05
C ALA A 52 -3.31 2.83 12.31
N LEU A 53 -2.49 1.88 11.88
CA LEU A 53 -2.73 0.45 12.10
C LEU A 53 -2.25 -0.03 13.47
N LEU A 54 -1.01 0.30 13.85
CA LEU A 54 -0.40 -0.20 15.09
C LEU A 54 -1.03 0.42 16.33
N SER A 55 -1.55 1.65 16.26
CA SER A 55 -2.26 2.26 17.39
C SER A 55 -3.53 1.48 17.76
N LEU A 56 -4.20 0.85 16.78
CA LEU A 56 -5.41 0.06 17.01
C LEU A 56 -5.12 -1.30 17.67
N GLN A 57 -3.85 -1.72 17.72
CA GLN A 57 -3.43 -2.90 18.49
C GLN A 57 -3.22 -2.58 19.98
N ILE A 58 -3.21 -1.30 20.36
CA ILE A 58 -3.07 -0.87 21.75
C ILE A 58 -4.39 -1.12 22.47
N LYS A 59 -4.29 -1.78 23.62
CA LYS A 59 -5.46 -2.07 24.46
C LYS A 59 -6.22 -0.78 24.78
N ASP A 60 -7.55 -0.84 24.64
CA ASP A 60 -8.50 0.25 24.91
C ASP A 60 -8.43 1.46 23.97
N PHE A 61 -7.43 1.55 23.09
CA PHE A 61 -7.33 2.64 22.10
C PHE A 61 -8.51 2.63 21.11
N PRO A 62 -8.88 1.51 20.44
CA PRO A 62 -10.05 1.45 19.55
C PRO A 62 -11.32 2.02 20.16
N LYS A 63 -11.67 1.61 21.38
CA LYS A 63 -12.86 2.08 22.10
C LYS A 63 -12.82 3.58 22.36
N SER A 64 -11.64 4.14 22.64
CA SER A 64 -11.47 5.57 22.87
C SER A 64 -11.58 6.42 21.59
N THR A 65 -11.48 5.80 20.41
CA THR A 65 -11.61 6.50 19.12
C THR A 65 -13.04 6.62 18.62
N ILE A 66 -13.98 5.83 19.15
CA ILE A 66 -15.39 5.86 18.77
C ILE A 66 -16.06 7.06 19.45
N THR A 67 -16.55 8.00 18.64
CA THR A 67 -17.24 9.19 19.16
C THR A 67 -18.76 9.01 19.07
N ALA A 68 -19.46 9.06 20.22
CA ALA A 68 -20.93 8.97 20.26
C ALA A 68 -21.64 10.27 19.82
N SER A 69 -20.94 11.40 19.91
CA SER A 69 -21.42 12.72 19.47
C SER A 69 -20.83 13.10 18.11
N LYS A 70 -21.43 14.11 17.46
CA LYS A 70 -20.91 14.63 16.19
C LYS A 70 -19.47 15.10 16.37
N VAL A 71 -18.54 14.49 15.65
CA VAL A 71 -17.12 14.89 15.63
C VAL A 71 -17.02 16.35 15.21
N THR A 72 -16.33 17.17 16.00
CA THR A 72 -16.12 18.59 15.70
C THR A 72 -14.78 19.08 16.25
N GLY A 73 -14.21 20.07 15.57
CA GLY A 73 -13.06 20.82 16.05
C GLY A 73 -11.71 20.12 15.86
N LEU A 74 -11.52 19.33 14.80
CA LEU A 74 -10.19 18.90 14.38
C LEU A 74 -9.39 20.11 13.88
N LYS A 75 -8.31 20.41 14.57
CA LYS A 75 -7.44 21.57 14.38
C LYS A 75 -6.07 21.16 13.85
N SER A 76 -5.32 20.25 14.45
CA SER A 76 -3.95 20.07 13.95
C SER A 76 -3.91 19.39 12.57
N LYS A 77 -2.82 19.60 11.83
CA LYS A 77 -2.57 18.86 10.59
C LYS A 77 -2.54 17.35 10.86
N SER A 78 -1.89 16.95 11.96
CA SER A 78 -1.79 15.56 12.38
C SER A 78 -3.15 14.94 12.71
N GLU A 79 -4.06 15.70 13.34
CA GLU A 79 -5.44 15.29 13.58
C GLU A 79 -6.16 15.01 12.25
N VAL A 80 -6.11 15.94 11.30
CA VAL A 80 -6.79 15.77 10.01
C VAL A 80 -6.23 14.57 9.25
N ILE A 81 -4.90 14.45 9.12
CA ILE A 81 -4.29 13.34 8.37
C ILE A 81 -4.56 12.00 9.05
N SER A 82 -4.40 11.89 10.37
CA SER A 82 -4.61 10.60 11.07
C SER A 82 -6.07 10.15 10.97
N ASN A 83 -7.03 11.06 11.17
CA ASN A 83 -8.45 10.73 11.00
C ASN A 83 -8.80 10.42 9.54
N ALA A 84 -8.18 11.06 8.56
CA ALA A 84 -8.36 10.71 7.14
C ALA A 84 -7.87 9.28 6.84
N LEU A 85 -6.71 8.88 7.39
CA LEU A 85 -6.16 7.54 7.20
C LEU A 85 -7.02 6.46 7.87
N TRP A 86 -7.51 6.68 9.08
CA TRP A 86 -8.45 5.73 9.70
C TRP A 86 -9.76 5.62 8.92
N ARG A 87 -10.28 6.73 8.38
CA ARG A 87 -11.45 6.71 7.50
C ARG A 87 -11.18 5.90 6.23
N LEU A 88 -10.04 6.12 5.57
CA LEU A 88 -9.63 5.33 4.42
C LEU A 88 -9.63 3.84 4.75
N LEU A 89 -8.92 3.45 5.82
CA LEU A 89 -8.80 2.05 6.25
C LEU A 89 -10.16 1.43 6.65
N HIS A 90 -11.03 2.21 7.29
CA HIS A 90 -12.39 1.78 7.63
C HIS A 90 -13.26 1.60 6.37
N LEU A 91 -13.23 2.54 5.43
CA LEU A 91 -13.97 2.45 4.17
C LEU A 91 -13.48 1.32 3.28
N ARG A 92 -12.18 1.02 3.32
CA ARG A 92 -11.61 -0.14 2.64
C ARG A 92 -11.77 -1.44 3.44
N ALA A 93 -12.41 -1.45 4.62
CA ALA A 93 -12.63 -2.64 5.45
C ALA A 93 -11.37 -3.33 6.03
N TYR A 94 -10.27 -2.59 6.18
CA TYR A 94 -9.15 -3.01 7.04
C TYR A 94 -9.49 -2.83 8.53
N ILE A 95 -10.47 -1.97 8.82
CA ILE A 95 -11.00 -1.70 10.15
C ILE A 95 -12.51 -1.96 10.12
N ASN A 96 -13.05 -2.54 11.19
CA ASN A 96 -14.48 -2.77 11.36
C ASN A 96 -15.19 -1.57 12.02
N ASP A 97 -16.52 -1.65 12.15
CA ASP A 97 -17.32 -0.58 12.75
C ASP A 97 -17.03 -0.38 14.26
N GLN A 98 -16.35 -1.32 14.91
CA GLN A 98 -15.86 -1.23 16.29
C GLN A 98 -14.45 -0.61 16.39
N HIS A 99 -13.93 -0.08 15.28
CA HIS A 99 -12.59 0.48 15.15
C HIS A 99 -11.47 -0.53 15.44
N GLU A 100 -11.75 -1.83 15.29
CA GLU A 100 -10.79 -2.92 15.46
C GLU A 100 -10.29 -3.42 14.10
N LEU A 101 -9.06 -3.94 14.08
CA LEU A 101 -8.46 -4.46 12.85
C LEU A 101 -9.15 -5.76 12.41
N THR A 102 -9.59 -5.81 11.15
CA THR A 102 -10.05 -7.03 10.49
C THR A 102 -8.87 -7.97 10.18
N ASN A 103 -9.12 -9.17 9.65
CA ASN A 103 -8.03 -10.08 9.23
C ASN A 103 -7.06 -9.39 8.26
N TRP A 104 -7.60 -8.64 7.29
CA TRP A 104 -6.83 -7.81 6.37
C TRP A 104 -6.04 -6.72 7.09
N GLY A 105 -6.67 -6.03 8.05
CA GLY A 105 -6.00 -5.00 8.86
C GLY A 105 -4.87 -5.56 9.73
N GLN A 106 -5.05 -6.74 10.31
CA GLN A 106 -4.04 -7.42 11.13
C GLN A 106 -2.86 -7.87 10.29
N ALA A 107 -3.11 -8.42 9.09
CA ALA A 107 -2.08 -8.81 8.15
C ALA A 107 -1.23 -7.62 7.66
N LEU A 108 -1.89 -6.50 7.36
CA LEU A 108 -1.21 -5.26 6.99
C LEU A 108 -0.42 -4.69 8.18
N ALA A 109 -0.99 -4.66 9.39
CA ALA A 109 -0.31 -4.21 10.59
C ALA A 109 0.95 -5.05 10.90
N LYS A 110 0.88 -6.37 10.72
CA LYS A 110 2.04 -7.27 10.84
C LYS A 110 3.12 -6.91 9.81
N THR A 111 2.73 -6.69 8.56
CA THR A 111 3.64 -6.27 7.48
C THR A 111 4.36 -4.96 7.85
N MET A 112 3.62 -3.95 8.30
CA MET A 112 4.17 -2.67 8.74
C MET A 112 5.17 -2.82 9.90
N LYS A 113 4.87 -3.70 10.87
CA LYS A 113 5.78 -3.99 11.99
C LYS A 113 7.10 -4.60 11.52
N VAL A 114 7.05 -5.52 10.55
CA VAL A 114 8.26 -6.13 9.96
C VAL A 114 9.04 -5.10 9.13
N LEU A 115 8.36 -4.16 8.47
CA LEU A 115 8.99 -3.10 7.68
C LEU A 115 9.62 -1.99 8.52
N GLY A 116 9.12 -1.73 9.73
CA GLY A 116 9.55 -0.61 10.60
C GLY A 116 11.08 -0.41 10.72
N PRO A 117 11.88 -1.47 10.97
CA PRO A 117 13.34 -1.35 10.99
C PRO A 117 13.94 -0.91 9.64
N THR A 118 13.38 -1.37 8.52
CA THR A 118 13.82 -1.01 7.16
C THR A 118 13.46 0.43 6.82
N VAL A 119 12.24 0.86 7.18
CA VAL A 119 11.77 2.25 7.04
C VAL A 119 12.70 3.19 7.79
N SER A 120 13.03 2.87 9.05
CA SER A 120 13.93 3.68 9.88
C SER A 120 15.35 3.72 9.33
N LYS A 121 15.87 2.58 8.83
CA LYS A 121 17.23 2.46 8.31
C LYS A 121 17.45 3.29 7.03
N TYR A 122 16.44 3.35 6.16
CA TYR A 122 16.55 3.97 4.84
C TYR A 122 15.69 5.22 4.67
N ASN A 123 15.22 5.81 5.78
CA ASN A 123 14.43 7.05 5.82
C ASN A 123 13.24 7.07 4.84
N ASP A 124 12.55 5.93 4.73
CA ASP A 124 11.39 5.71 3.86
C ASP A 124 11.53 6.18 2.39
N ILE A 125 12.75 6.15 1.83
CA ILE A 125 12.98 6.62 0.44
C ILE A 125 12.14 5.84 -0.59
N HIS A 126 11.79 4.60 -0.27
CA HIS A 126 11.01 3.71 -1.14
C HIS A 126 9.50 3.73 -0.86
N HIS A 127 9.02 4.57 0.07
CA HIS A 127 7.59 4.65 0.42
C HIS A 127 7.01 3.29 0.83
N LEU A 128 7.70 2.60 1.73
CA LEU A 128 7.42 1.19 2.04
C LEU A 128 6.05 0.99 2.66
N GLU A 129 5.56 1.94 3.44
CA GLU A 129 4.22 1.86 4.03
C GLU A 129 3.12 1.98 2.96
N GLU A 130 3.26 2.94 2.03
CA GLU A 130 2.33 3.11 0.92
C GLU A 130 2.37 1.90 -0.01
N ALA A 131 3.56 1.39 -0.32
CA ALA A 131 3.76 0.19 -1.12
C ALA A 131 3.14 -1.04 -0.46
N ALA A 132 3.26 -1.18 0.87
CA ALA A 132 2.65 -2.29 1.61
C ALA A 132 1.12 -2.20 1.54
N PHE A 133 0.53 -1.03 1.75
CA PHE A 133 -0.91 -0.85 1.58
C PHE A 133 -1.37 -1.23 0.16
N LEU A 134 -0.67 -0.74 -0.87
CA LEU A 134 -0.98 -1.09 -2.27
C LEU A 134 -0.81 -2.58 -2.58
N ALA A 135 0.15 -3.26 -1.95
CA ALA A 135 0.32 -4.71 -2.10
C ALA A 135 -0.93 -5.46 -1.63
N PHE A 136 -1.48 -5.09 -0.48
CA PHE A 136 -2.69 -5.70 0.07
C PHE A 136 -3.95 -5.35 -0.74
N GLU A 137 -4.01 -4.14 -1.28
CA GLU A 137 -5.06 -3.75 -2.21
C GLU A 137 -5.05 -4.60 -3.49
N LEU A 138 -3.88 -4.76 -4.11
CA LEU A 138 -3.72 -5.60 -5.28
C LEU A 138 -3.94 -7.09 -4.99
N LEU A 139 -3.66 -7.56 -3.77
CA LEU A 139 -4.02 -8.91 -3.33
C LEU A 139 -5.54 -9.10 -3.28
N ARG A 140 -6.27 -8.12 -2.73
CA ARG A 140 -7.74 -8.17 -2.64
C ARG A 140 -8.43 -8.12 -3.99
N PHE A 141 -7.84 -7.43 -4.96
CA PHE A 141 -8.32 -7.42 -6.34
C PHE A 141 -7.84 -8.63 -7.17
N ASP A 142 -7.08 -9.56 -6.58
CA ASP A 142 -6.48 -10.70 -7.27
C ASP A 142 -5.57 -10.30 -8.46
N ASN A 143 -4.83 -9.21 -8.28
CA ASN A 143 -3.85 -8.71 -9.26
C ASN A 143 -2.40 -8.99 -8.84
N LEU A 144 -2.10 -9.06 -7.54
CA LEU A 144 -0.76 -9.40 -7.04
C LEU A 144 -0.62 -10.92 -6.81
N ASN A 145 -0.54 -11.66 -7.91
CA ASN A 145 -0.34 -13.11 -7.93
C ASN A 145 0.76 -13.50 -8.95
N SER A 146 1.10 -14.78 -9.01
CA SER A 146 2.02 -15.35 -10.02
C SER A 146 1.32 -15.71 -11.34
N ARG A 147 -0.03 -15.58 -11.37
CA ARG A 147 -0.91 -15.95 -12.49
C ARG A 147 -1.06 -14.80 -13.49
N ASN A 148 -1.91 -14.98 -14.50
CA ASN A 148 -2.22 -13.96 -15.52
C ASN A 148 -0.93 -13.39 -16.13
N ARG A 149 -0.03 -14.29 -16.49
CA ARG A 149 1.19 -13.94 -17.21
C ARG A 149 0.77 -13.64 -18.64
N HIS A 150 0.99 -12.41 -19.05
CA HIS A 150 0.82 -12.02 -20.44
C HIS A 150 2.01 -12.56 -21.24
N THR A 151 1.96 -13.84 -21.61
CA THR A 151 3.03 -14.53 -22.35
C THR A 151 3.23 -13.96 -23.75
N GLU A 152 2.21 -13.29 -24.29
CA GLU A 152 2.25 -12.51 -25.52
C GLU A 152 3.07 -11.22 -25.39
N LEU A 153 3.28 -10.72 -24.17
CA LEU A 153 4.04 -9.51 -23.91
C LEU A 153 5.52 -9.82 -23.65
N ILE A 154 6.41 -8.97 -24.18
CA ILE A 154 7.85 -9.12 -23.96
C ILE A 154 8.26 -8.78 -22.52
N GLY A 155 9.38 -9.34 -22.08
CA GLY A 155 10.05 -8.96 -20.83
C GLY A 155 9.56 -9.67 -19.57
N GLY A 156 8.82 -10.78 -19.70
CA GLY A 156 8.60 -11.72 -18.61
C GLY A 156 9.87 -12.54 -18.25
N PRO A 157 9.83 -13.39 -17.23
CA PRO A 157 10.91 -14.33 -16.93
C PRO A 157 11.04 -15.41 -18.01
N LEU A 158 12.27 -15.71 -18.42
CA LEU A 158 12.58 -16.58 -19.56
C LEU A 158 13.30 -17.87 -19.14
N ARG A 159 14.07 -17.87 -18.04
CA ARG A 159 14.90 -19.01 -17.64
C ARG A 159 14.25 -19.83 -16.52
N GLY A 160 14.74 -21.06 -16.34
CA GLY A 160 14.25 -21.98 -15.31
C GLY A 160 12.97 -22.73 -15.68
N SER A 161 12.42 -23.45 -14.71
CA SER A 161 11.13 -24.13 -14.83
C SER A 161 9.98 -23.13 -14.93
N ASP A 162 8.78 -23.57 -15.32
CA ASP A 162 7.63 -22.66 -15.34
C ASP A 162 7.24 -22.17 -13.94
N GLU A 163 7.53 -22.96 -12.90
CA GLU A 163 7.42 -22.57 -11.49
C GLU A 163 8.44 -21.50 -11.11
N ASP A 164 9.71 -21.64 -11.51
CA ASP A 164 10.74 -20.62 -11.31
C ASP A 164 10.33 -19.28 -11.94
N LYS A 165 9.78 -19.33 -13.17
CA LYS A 165 9.27 -18.14 -13.86
C LYS A 165 8.08 -17.52 -13.14
N ALA A 166 7.16 -18.33 -12.63
CA ALA A 166 6.00 -17.88 -11.84
C ALA A 166 6.43 -17.21 -10.51
N ASN A 167 7.42 -17.77 -9.84
CA ASN A 167 7.99 -17.22 -8.61
C ASN A 167 8.73 -15.90 -8.89
N CYS A 168 9.55 -15.86 -9.94
CA CYS A 168 10.30 -14.67 -10.33
C CYS A 168 9.37 -13.50 -10.71
N ILE A 169 8.25 -13.77 -11.41
CA ILE A 169 7.32 -12.70 -11.76
C ILE A 169 6.58 -12.15 -10.55
N LEU A 170 6.21 -12.97 -9.56
CA LEU A 170 5.57 -12.51 -8.34
C LEU A 170 6.50 -11.57 -7.54
N ILE A 171 7.77 -11.95 -7.39
CA ILE A 171 8.78 -11.11 -6.73
C ILE A 171 8.99 -9.80 -7.51
N GLY A 172 9.10 -9.88 -8.84
CA GLY A 172 9.21 -8.69 -9.69
C GLY A 172 8.00 -7.77 -9.59
N ARG A 173 6.78 -8.31 -9.54
CA ARG A 173 5.53 -7.55 -9.35
C ARG A 173 5.50 -6.83 -8.00
N ALA A 174 5.91 -7.50 -6.92
CA ALA A 174 6.03 -6.86 -5.61
C ALA A 174 7.07 -5.72 -5.65
N ALA A 175 8.21 -5.93 -6.32
CA ALA A 175 9.24 -4.91 -6.48
C ALA A 175 8.81 -3.73 -7.37
N CYS A 176 7.83 -3.90 -8.26
CA CYS A 176 7.20 -2.78 -9.00
C CYS A 176 6.40 -1.83 -8.12
N LEU A 177 6.16 -2.13 -6.84
CA LEU A 177 5.50 -1.21 -5.90
C LEU A 177 6.49 -0.22 -5.28
N LEU A 178 7.79 -0.43 -5.51
CA LEU A 178 8.89 0.35 -4.95
C LEU A 178 9.57 1.17 -6.03
N LYS A 179 10.32 2.18 -5.61
CA LYS A 179 11.05 3.08 -6.50
C LYS A 179 12.51 2.68 -6.68
N LEU A 180 13.02 2.67 -7.92
CA LEU A 180 14.45 2.58 -8.19
C LEU A 180 15.10 3.95 -8.04
N ARG A 181 16.20 4.04 -7.28
CA ARG A 181 16.97 5.29 -7.24
C ARG A 181 17.85 5.40 -8.47
N HIS A 182 17.47 6.31 -9.35
CA HIS A 182 18.13 6.54 -10.64
C HIS A 182 18.45 8.02 -10.83
N LEU A 183 19.48 8.31 -11.62
CA LEU A 183 19.76 9.68 -12.06
C LEU A 183 18.55 10.24 -12.82
N ASN A 184 18.39 11.57 -12.84
CA ASN A 184 17.30 12.24 -13.56
C ASN A 184 17.55 12.28 -15.07
N ILE A 185 17.71 11.09 -15.64
CA ILE A 185 17.81 10.78 -17.05
C ILE A 185 16.80 9.65 -17.31
N GLY A 186 16.26 9.56 -18.52
CA GLY A 186 15.29 8.51 -18.87
C GLY A 186 15.82 7.11 -18.52
N TYR A 187 14.91 6.18 -18.20
CA TYR A 187 15.29 4.81 -17.87
C TYR A 187 16.04 4.16 -19.02
N THR A 188 17.25 3.65 -18.76
CA THR A 188 18.14 3.05 -19.77
C THR A 188 18.24 1.53 -19.64
N GLY A 189 17.39 0.90 -18.84
CA GLY A 189 17.38 -0.56 -18.66
C GLY A 189 16.50 -1.30 -19.67
N PRO A 190 16.39 -2.62 -19.56
CA PRO A 190 15.61 -3.44 -20.49
C PRO A 190 14.10 -3.12 -20.41
N LEU A 191 13.43 -3.12 -21.55
CA LEU A 191 11.98 -2.89 -21.62
C LEU A 191 11.20 -4.16 -21.23
N SER A 192 10.23 -4.03 -20.32
CA SER A 192 9.27 -5.11 -20.03
C SER A 192 7.83 -4.63 -20.21
N LYS A 193 7.18 -5.11 -21.28
CA LYS A 193 5.75 -4.84 -21.50
C LYS A 193 4.87 -5.52 -20.46
N ASN A 194 5.31 -6.66 -19.92
CA ASN A 194 4.64 -7.34 -18.81
C ASN A 194 4.52 -6.44 -17.57
N PHE A 195 5.64 -5.85 -17.13
CA PHE A 195 5.62 -4.97 -15.94
C PHE A 195 4.97 -3.61 -16.23
N LEU A 196 5.09 -3.08 -17.45
CA LEU A 196 4.35 -1.86 -17.84
C LEU A 196 2.84 -2.06 -17.85
N SER A 197 2.35 -3.22 -18.31
CA SER A 197 0.94 -3.58 -18.22
C SER A 197 0.49 -3.63 -16.75
N PHE A 198 1.25 -4.33 -15.91
CA PHE A 198 0.96 -4.41 -14.47
C PHE A 198 1.00 -3.04 -13.77
N HIS A 199 1.90 -2.14 -14.17
CA HIS A 199 1.95 -0.78 -13.64
C HIS A 199 0.72 0.06 -13.93
N SER A 200 0.05 -0.18 -15.07
CA SER A 200 -1.23 0.48 -15.36
C SER A 200 -2.28 0.11 -14.31
N ILE A 201 -2.25 -1.13 -13.81
CA ILE A 201 -3.13 -1.61 -12.73
C ILE A 201 -2.74 -0.98 -11.39
N ILE A 202 -1.45 -0.99 -11.04
CA ILE A 202 -0.94 -0.34 -9.81
C ILE A 202 -1.37 1.12 -9.77
N LYS A 203 -1.19 1.83 -10.88
CA LYS A 203 -1.53 3.25 -11.00
C LYS A 203 -3.02 3.49 -10.79
N ALA A 204 -3.88 2.70 -11.44
CA ALA A 204 -5.33 2.81 -11.28
C ALA A 204 -5.76 2.61 -9.81
N VAL A 205 -5.24 1.58 -9.13
CA VAL A 205 -5.57 1.31 -7.71
C VAL A 205 -5.09 2.47 -6.82
N ARG A 206 -3.83 2.92 -6.99
CA ARG A 206 -3.26 4.03 -6.23
C ARG A 206 -4.03 5.33 -6.42
N GLU A 207 -4.42 5.66 -7.65
CA GLU A 207 -5.19 6.87 -7.95
C GLU A 207 -6.56 6.84 -7.26
N ILE A 208 -7.26 5.69 -7.29
CA ILE A 208 -8.55 5.53 -6.60
C ILE A 208 -8.38 5.66 -5.07
N ASP A 209 -7.33 5.07 -4.49
CA ASP A 209 -7.06 5.20 -3.05
C ASP A 209 -6.69 6.63 -2.66
N ARG A 210 -5.95 7.34 -3.52
CA ARG A 210 -5.66 8.76 -3.34
C ARG A 210 -6.93 9.59 -3.39
N ASP A 211 -7.79 9.36 -4.37
CA ASP A 211 -9.07 10.06 -4.52
C ASP A 211 -9.97 9.82 -3.30
N LEU A 212 -10.02 8.57 -2.81
CA LEU A 212 -10.79 8.23 -1.60
C LEU A 212 -10.25 8.94 -0.36
N LEU A 213 -8.92 9.01 -0.20
CA LEU A 213 -8.28 9.73 0.91
C LEU A 213 -8.57 11.24 0.85
N GLU A 214 -8.50 11.83 -0.34
CA GLU A 214 -8.84 13.25 -0.55
C GLU A 214 -10.33 13.53 -0.35
N ALA A 215 -11.21 12.63 -0.80
CA ALA A 215 -12.65 12.70 -0.56
C ALA A 215 -12.98 12.60 0.93
N ALA A 216 -12.35 11.68 1.66
CA ALA A 216 -12.50 11.56 3.11
C ALA A 216 -12.01 12.83 3.83
N THR A 217 -10.87 13.38 3.40
CA THR A 217 -10.32 14.64 3.92
C THR A 217 -11.27 15.81 3.67
N THR A 218 -11.76 15.94 2.44
CA THR A 218 -12.69 16.99 2.03
C THR A 218 -14.01 16.89 2.78
N SER A 219 -14.54 15.68 2.95
CA SER A 219 -15.76 15.41 3.72
C SER A 219 -15.65 15.92 5.15
N MET A 220 -14.50 15.75 5.82
CA MET A 220 -14.29 16.30 7.17
C MET A 220 -14.43 17.83 7.23
N PHE A 221 -13.91 18.54 6.23
CA PHE A 221 -14.08 19.99 6.14
C PHE A 221 -15.52 20.38 5.81
N LEU A 222 -16.17 19.69 4.86
CA LEU A 222 -17.55 19.98 4.45
C LEU A 222 -18.57 19.71 5.56
N SER A 223 -18.34 18.69 6.39
CA SER A 223 -19.20 18.30 7.51
C SER A 223 -18.98 19.12 8.80
N ASN A 224 -18.09 20.12 8.77
CA ASN A 224 -17.68 20.96 9.89
C ASN A 224 -17.01 20.16 11.04
N GLN A 225 -16.34 19.05 10.69
CA GLN A 225 -15.59 18.24 11.64
C GLN A 225 -14.18 18.80 11.82
N ALA A 226 -13.57 19.27 10.72
CA ALA A 226 -12.30 19.99 10.72
C ALA A 226 -12.48 21.50 10.61
N SER A 227 -11.64 22.26 11.33
CA SER A 227 -11.68 23.73 11.34
C SER A 227 -11.24 24.31 10.00
N ARG A 228 -12.12 25.09 9.37
CA ARG A 228 -11.87 25.82 8.10
C ARG A 228 -11.17 27.16 8.31
N GLU A 229 -11.40 27.80 9.45
CA GLU A 229 -10.76 29.07 9.80
C GLU A 229 -9.33 28.80 10.23
N ARG A 230 -8.39 29.25 9.39
CA ARG A 230 -6.95 29.02 9.47
C ARG A 230 -6.23 30.30 9.09
N SER A 231 -5.60 30.95 10.06
CA SER A 231 -4.79 32.15 9.83
C SER A 231 -3.42 31.84 9.21
N ASP A 232 -3.03 30.57 9.18
CA ASP A 232 -1.77 30.03 8.67
C ASP A 232 -1.85 29.70 7.17
N LYS A 233 -1.47 30.66 6.31
CA LYS A 233 -1.15 30.38 4.91
C LYS A 233 0.30 29.89 4.85
N PRO A 234 0.63 28.69 4.33
CA PRO A 234 -0.11 27.89 3.34
C PRO A 234 -0.58 26.51 3.85
N TYR A 235 -1.34 26.43 4.95
CA TYR A 235 -1.81 25.18 5.58
C TYR A 235 -2.41 24.16 4.60
N TYR A 236 -3.29 24.59 3.70
CA TYR A 236 -3.98 23.69 2.77
C TYR A 236 -3.04 23.08 1.72
N GLN A 237 -2.04 23.82 1.26
CA GLN A 237 -1.04 23.29 0.31
C GLN A 237 -0.17 22.24 1.00
N ASP A 238 0.23 22.53 2.24
CA ASP A 238 1.04 21.61 3.04
C ASP A 238 0.24 20.38 3.46
N LEU A 239 -1.07 20.51 3.69
CA LEU A 239 -1.96 19.38 3.96
C LEU A 239 -2.05 18.45 2.74
N GLY A 240 -2.37 19.00 1.56
CA GLY A 240 -2.50 18.21 0.33
C GLY A 240 -1.22 17.45 -0.03
N ARG A 241 -0.04 18.08 0.17
CA ARG A 241 1.27 17.46 -0.04
C ARG A 241 1.63 16.37 0.97
N SER A 242 1.06 16.42 2.18
CA SER A 242 1.34 15.44 3.24
C SER A 242 0.37 14.27 3.28
N LEU A 243 -0.69 14.28 2.47
CA LEU A 243 -1.52 13.11 2.27
C LEU A 243 -0.70 12.01 1.56
N GLN A 244 -0.95 10.76 1.92
CA GLN A 244 -0.32 9.56 1.35
C GLN A 244 -0.73 9.34 -0.11
N PHE A 245 0.03 8.55 -0.86
CA PHE A 245 -0.20 8.26 -2.29
C PHE A 245 -0.02 9.50 -3.19
N SER A 246 0.87 10.42 -2.82
CA SER A 246 1.21 11.60 -3.63
C SER A 246 2.37 11.34 -4.60
N LYS A 247 3.25 10.38 -4.28
CA LYS A 247 4.44 10.07 -5.09
C LYS A 247 4.17 8.93 -6.06
N ASP A 248 4.61 9.12 -7.30
CA ASP A 248 4.43 8.11 -8.34
C ASP A 248 5.38 6.92 -8.11
N ILE A 249 4.92 5.76 -8.56
CA ILE A 249 5.64 4.48 -8.46
C ILE A 249 6.28 4.19 -9.81
N ASP A 250 7.44 3.52 -9.84
CA ASP A 250 8.08 3.13 -11.10
C ASP A 250 8.12 1.60 -11.28
N THR A 251 8.20 1.17 -12.54
CA THR A 251 8.43 -0.24 -12.88
C THR A 251 9.89 -0.64 -12.86
N ALA A 252 10.80 0.33 -12.75
CA ALA A 252 12.21 0.15 -13.01
C ALA A 252 12.83 -0.82 -12.01
N LEU A 253 12.45 -0.72 -10.73
CA LEU A 253 12.94 -1.63 -9.70
C LEU A 253 12.45 -3.06 -9.91
N GLY A 254 11.19 -3.26 -10.27
CA GLY A 254 10.67 -4.61 -10.58
C GLY A 254 11.34 -5.26 -11.80
N ILE A 255 11.60 -4.48 -12.86
CA ILE A 255 12.37 -4.94 -14.02
C ILE A 255 13.80 -5.31 -13.60
N ALA A 256 14.44 -4.46 -12.79
CA ALA A 256 15.79 -4.67 -12.31
C ALA A 256 15.90 -5.92 -11.42
N VAL A 257 14.96 -6.14 -10.50
CA VAL A 257 14.91 -7.32 -9.64
C VAL A 257 14.68 -8.58 -10.46
N LYS A 258 13.73 -8.54 -11.42
CA LYS A 258 13.49 -9.67 -12.33
C LYS A 258 14.75 -10.02 -13.11
N THR A 259 15.37 -9.04 -13.76
CA THR A 259 16.55 -9.25 -14.61
C THR A 259 17.73 -9.75 -13.78
N TYR A 260 17.89 -9.28 -12.54
CA TYR A 260 18.88 -9.81 -11.61
C TYR A 260 18.64 -11.29 -11.29
N LEU A 261 17.40 -11.66 -10.91
CA LEU A 261 17.06 -13.01 -10.48
C LEU A 261 16.99 -14.05 -11.61
N ASP A 262 16.60 -13.63 -12.83
CA ASP A 262 16.38 -14.51 -13.99
C ASP A 262 17.60 -14.54 -14.93
N ASP A 263 18.12 -13.38 -15.32
CA ASP A 263 19.11 -13.27 -16.40
C ASP A 263 20.56 -13.19 -15.92
N PHE A 264 20.80 -12.64 -14.72
CA PHE A 264 22.15 -12.41 -14.22
C PHE A 264 22.63 -13.44 -13.21
N LEU A 265 21.82 -13.75 -12.21
CA LEU A 265 22.21 -14.61 -11.11
C LEU A 265 22.35 -16.07 -11.55
N LYS A 266 23.49 -16.68 -11.20
CA LYS A 266 23.72 -18.12 -11.37
C LYS A 266 23.68 -18.81 -10.00
N LEU A 267 22.97 -19.93 -9.92
CA LEU A 267 22.79 -20.68 -8.67
C LEU A 267 24.12 -21.26 -8.14
N GLU A 268 25.07 -21.54 -9.03
CA GLU A 268 26.40 -22.07 -8.72
C GLU A 268 27.28 -21.08 -7.94
N TRP A 269 26.95 -19.78 -7.97
CA TRP A 269 27.72 -18.76 -7.29
C TRP A 269 27.54 -18.82 -5.78
N SER A 270 28.65 -18.71 -5.05
CA SER A 270 28.65 -18.53 -3.59
C SER A 270 28.03 -17.18 -3.21
N ALA A 271 27.63 -17.03 -1.93
CA ALA A 271 27.06 -15.77 -1.45
C ALA A 271 28.03 -14.57 -1.63
N GLU A 272 29.33 -14.79 -1.44
CA GLU A 272 30.37 -13.79 -1.63
C GLU A 272 30.55 -13.41 -3.11
N GLU A 273 30.48 -14.40 -4.00
CA GLU A 273 30.55 -14.16 -5.45
C GLU A 273 29.33 -13.39 -5.95
N ARG A 274 28.12 -13.73 -5.47
CA ARG A 274 26.90 -12.99 -5.80
C ARG A 274 27.02 -11.53 -5.39
N GLU A 275 27.58 -11.28 -4.21
CA GLU A 275 27.77 -9.94 -3.69
C GLU A 275 28.76 -9.12 -4.54
N ALA A 276 29.91 -9.72 -4.91
CA ALA A 276 30.88 -9.08 -5.78
C ALA A 276 30.32 -8.79 -7.18
N LYS A 277 29.48 -9.70 -7.71
CA LYS A 277 28.90 -9.61 -9.05
C LYS A 277 27.78 -8.58 -9.17
N LYS A 278 27.19 -8.10 -8.08
CA LYS A 278 26.20 -6.99 -8.12
C LYS A 278 26.76 -5.72 -8.76
N ALA A 279 28.04 -5.42 -8.58
CA ALA A 279 28.67 -4.27 -9.22
C ALA A 279 28.72 -4.41 -10.76
N GLU A 280 29.01 -5.62 -11.25
CA GLU A 280 29.00 -5.94 -12.68
C GLU A 280 27.59 -5.83 -13.28
N TYR A 281 26.58 -6.29 -12.53
CA TYR A 281 25.17 -6.14 -12.93
C TYR A 281 24.79 -4.67 -13.12
N VAL A 282 25.16 -3.81 -12.16
CA VAL A 282 24.89 -2.37 -12.22
C VAL A 282 25.55 -1.75 -13.44
N GLN A 283 26.83 -2.01 -13.68
CA GLN A 283 27.53 -1.46 -14.84
C GLN A 283 26.90 -1.89 -16.17
N LYS A 284 26.44 -3.14 -16.26
CA LYS A 284 25.91 -3.71 -17.50
C LYS A 284 24.46 -3.30 -17.80
N TYR A 285 23.58 -3.31 -16.80
CA TYR A 285 22.14 -3.17 -17.01
C TYR A 285 21.55 -1.87 -16.44
N LEU A 286 22.19 -1.27 -15.43
CA LEU A 286 21.68 -0.10 -14.71
C LEU A 286 22.80 0.92 -14.40
N PRO A 287 23.55 1.40 -15.41
CA PRO A 287 24.76 2.22 -15.20
C PRO A 287 24.48 3.54 -14.47
N HIS A 288 23.22 3.98 -14.47
CA HIS A 288 22.79 5.25 -13.89
C HIS A 288 21.94 5.07 -12.62
N SER A 289 21.93 3.87 -12.03
CA SER A 289 21.38 3.64 -10.70
C SER A 289 22.29 4.27 -9.63
N LEU A 290 21.68 4.85 -8.59
CA LEU A 290 22.43 5.50 -7.51
C LEU A 290 22.93 4.48 -6.48
N ASN A 291 22.08 3.56 -6.07
CA ASN A 291 22.43 2.55 -5.07
C ASN A 291 21.56 1.29 -5.22
N PHE A 292 21.77 0.56 -6.32
CA PHE A 292 21.00 -0.65 -6.61
C PHE A 292 21.14 -1.75 -5.56
N LYS A 293 22.31 -1.89 -4.93
CA LYS A 293 22.53 -2.92 -3.89
C LYS A 293 21.57 -2.74 -2.72
N GLU A 294 21.37 -1.50 -2.29
CA GLU A 294 20.43 -1.17 -1.24
C GLU A 294 18.98 -1.28 -1.73
N ASP A 295 18.67 -0.79 -2.93
CA ASP A 295 17.32 -0.93 -3.53
C ASP A 295 16.89 -2.40 -3.61
N LEU A 296 17.82 -3.29 -3.95
CA LEU A 296 17.62 -4.74 -4.01
C LEU A 296 17.37 -5.35 -2.63
N ASP A 297 18.15 -4.98 -1.61
CA ASP A 297 17.94 -5.44 -0.23
C ASP A 297 16.58 -4.98 0.31
N VAL A 298 16.19 -3.74 0.02
CA VAL A 298 14.87 -3.21 0.38
C VAL A 298 13.76 -3.97 -0.33
N ALA A 299 13.90 -4.27 -1.63
CA ALA A 299 12.92 -5.05 -2.37
C ALA A 299 12.72 -6.46 -1.80
N PHE A 300 13.82 -7.12 -1.39
CA PHE A 300 13.74 -8.45 -0.76
C PHE A 300 13.09 -8.37 0.62
N LYS A 301 13.48 -7.41 1.46
CA LYS A 301 12.84 -7.19 2.77
C LYS A 301 11.36 -6.84 2.66
N PHE A 302 11.00 -6.08 1.63
CA PHE A 302 9.62 -5.76 1.32
C PHE A 302 8.82 -7.00 0.95
N PHE A 303 9.35 -7.84 0.06
CA PHE A 303 8.74 -9.11 -0.29
C PHE A 303 8.56 -10.02 0.95
N ASP A 304 9.60 -10.11 1.79
CA ASP A 304 9.59 -10.89 3.03
C ASP A 304 8.48 -10.41 3.99
N ALA A 305 8.34 -9.10 4.15
CA ALA A 305 7.31 -8.51 5.01
C ALA A 305 5.90 -8.76 4.49
N VAL A 306 5.67 -8.60 3.18
CA VAL A 306 4.36 -8.87 2.55
C VAL A 306 4.02 -10.35 2.68
N TYR A 307 4.98 -11.24 2.42
CA TYR A 307 4.83 -12.69 2.64
C TYR A 307 4.37 -12.98 4.09
N GLU A 308 5.05 -12.40 5.09
CA GLU A 308 4.70 -12.58 6.49
C GLU A 308 3.27 -12.14 6.84
N GLY A 309 2.79 -11.07 6.21
CA GLY A 309 1.40 -10.63 6.33
C GLY A 309 0.43 -11.56 5.61
N VAL A 310 0.74 -11.97 4.38
CA VAL A 310 -0.10 -12.90 3.59
C VAL A 310 -0.34 -14.21 4.34
N GLN A 311 0.67 -14.74 5.03
CA GLN A 311 0.54 -15.96 5.83
C GLN A 311 -0.47 -15.84 6.98
N THR A 312 -0.83 -14.62 7.41
CA THR A 312 -1.82 -14.40 8.48
C THR A 312 -3.25 -14.27 7.99
N LEU A 313 -3.48 -14.18 6.66
CA LEU A 313 -4.80 -13.88 6.09
C LEU A 313 -5.84 -15.01 6.22
N GLY A 314 -5.49 -16.20 6.74
CA GLY A 314 -6.48 -17.27 6.93
C GLY A 314 -7.24 -17.56 5.63
N ASP A 315 -8.55 -17.73 5.69
CA ASP A 315 -9.37 -18.10 4.53
C ASP A 315 -9.67 -16.94 3.56
N GLU A 316 -9.19 -15.72 3.85
CA GLU A 316 -9.39 -14.53 2.99
C GLU A 316 -8.62 -14.61 1.66
N ILE A 317 -7.59 -15.47 1.60
CA ILE A 317 -6.79 -15.72 0.41
C ILE A 317 -6.80 -17.22 0.11
N SER A 318 -6.86 -17.56 -1.18
CA SER A 318 -6.88 -18.97 -1.61
C SER A 318 -5.62 -19.72 -1.15
N ASN A 319 -5.76 -20.99 -0.79
CA ASN A 319 -4.62 -21.82 -0.40
C ASN A 319 -3.58 -21.93 -1.52
N VAL A 320 -4.04 -21.94 -2.78
CA VAL A 320 -3.16 -21.95 -3.97
C VAL A 320 -2.28 -20.70 -4.02
N ASP A 321 -2.86 -19.53 -3.74
CA ASP A 321 -2.09 -18.29 -3.74
C ASP A 321 -1.12 -18.24 -2.55
N LYS A 322 -1.50 -18.74 -1.36
CA LYS A 322 -0.57 -18.88 -0.22
C LYS A 322 0.62 -19.78 -0.56
N GLU A 323 0.36 -20.92 -1.19
CA GLU A 323 1.40 -21.84 -1.63
C GLU A 323 2.33 -21.17 -2.66
N ALA A 324 1.78 -20.39 -3.59
CA ALA A 324 2.57 -19.62 -4.54
C ALA A 324 3.47 -18.57 -3.85
N TRP A 325 2.98 -17.89 -2.81
CA TRP A 325 3.79 -16.97 -2.00
C TRP A 325 4.91 -17.71 -1.23
N THR A 326 4.62 -18.89 -0.70
CA THR A 326 5.63 -19.75 -0.04
C THR A 326 6.68 -20.27 -1.01
N ALA A 327 6.27 -20.72 -2.20
CA ALA A 327 7.16 -21.15 -3.26
C ALA A 327 8.07 -20.00 -3.73
N ALA A 328 7.51 -18.80 -3.91
CA ALA A 328 8.27 -17.60 -4.27
C ALA A 328 9.27 -17.19 -3.17
N LYS A 329 8.89 -17.30 -1.89
CA LYS A 329 9.81 -17.09 -0.76
C LYS A 329 10.97 -18.10 -0.79
N ALA A 330 10.68 -19.38 -1.00
CA ALA A 330 11.72 -20.41 -1.12
C ALA A 330 12.62 -20.19 -2.34
N TYR A 331 12.05 -19.73 -3.46
CA TYR A 331 12.79 -19.35 -4.67
C TYR A 331 13.76 -18.20 -4.39
N LEU A 332 13.31 -17.19 -3.64
CA LEU A 332 14.11 -16.02 -3.28
C LEU A 332 15.26 -16.39 -2.34
N GLU A 333 15.00 -17.19 -1.30
CA GLU A 333 16.02 -17.61 -0.32
C GLU A 333 17.19 -18.35 -0.99
N LYS A 334 16.92 -19.21 -1.99
CA LYS A 334 17.98 -19.89 -2.75
C LYS A 334 18.88 -18.93 -3.53
N ARG A 335 18.38 -17.73 -3.85
CA ARG A 335 19.00 -16.74 -4.74
C ARG A 335 19.41 -15.45 -4.02
N ARG A 336 19.23 -15.39 -2.69
CA ARG A 336 19.67 -14.25 -1.87
C ARG A 336 21.19 -14.26 -1.67
#